data_AF-A0A2D6Y1C3-F1
#
_entry.id   AF-A0A2D6Y1C3-F1
#
_cell.length_a   1.000
_cell.length_b   1.000
_cell.length_c   1.000
_cell.angle_alpha   90.00
_cell.angle_beta   90.00
_cell.angle_gamma   90.00
#
_symmetry.space_group_name_H-M   'P 1'
#
loop_
_entity.id
_entity.type
_entity.pdbx_description
1 polymer ?
#
loop_
_entity_poly.entity_id
_entity_poly.type
_entity_poly.pdbx_seq_one_letter_code
_entity_poly.pdbx_strand_id
1 'polypeptide(L)'
;MLTGAELLSKVKDLGDVSKSDIVRACGYVSTKKDGGERLNFTAFYEALLDAKGVNLSGGGAGVGKGGRKLSYTAKVQGNGNLLVGKAYTAMLNLEPGAEFDIKLGKKAIRLIPVGGSDEDEE
;
A
#
# COMPACT_ATOMS: atom_id res chain seq x y z
N MET A 1 -17.91 12.04 1.66
CA MET A 1 -17.09 12.85 2.58
C MET A 1 -16.90 14.23 1.98
N LEU A 2 -16.94 15.28 2.80
CA LEU A 2 -16.76 16.68 2.39
C LEU A 2 -15.27 16.99 2.20
N THR A 3 -14.90 17.87 1.27
CA THR A 3 -13.51 18.30 1.05
C THR A 3 -13.45 19.81 0.76
N GLY A 4 -12.25 20.40 0.75
CA GLY A 4 -12.05 21.79 0.33
C GLY A 4 -12.87 22.82 1.12
N ALA A 5 -13.45 23.79 0.42
CA ALA A 5 -14.22 24.87 1.04
C ALA A 5 -15.47 24.38 1.78
N GLU A 6 -16.13 23.32 1.27
CA GLU A 6 -17.33 22.75 1.89
C GLU A 6 -17.01 22.11 3.24
N LEU A 7 -15.87 21.42 3.34
CA LEU A 7 -15.37 20.87 4.61
C LEU A 7 -15.09 21.98 5.63
N LEU A 8 -14.44 23.07 5.20
CA LEU A 8 -14.14 24.21 6.07
C LEU A 8 -15.41 24.91 6.55
N SER A 9 -16.41 25.10 5.68
CA SER A 9 -17.70 25.68 6.08
C SER A 9 -18.38 24.78 7.10
N LYS A 10 -18.49 23.48 6.82
CA LYS A 10 -19.20 22.56 7.70
C LYS A 10 -18.56 22.43 9.08
N VAL A 11 -17.22 22.42 9.15
CA VAL A 11 -16.50 22.38 10.43
C VAL A 11 -16.70 23.67 11.24
N LYS A 12 -16.80 24.83 10.58
CA LYS A 12 -17.15 26.09 11.26
C LYS A 12 -18.58 26.08 11.79
N ASP A 13 -19.52 25.58 11.01
CA ASP A 13 -20.94 25.52 11.38
C ASP A 13 -21.20 24.57 12.56
N LEU A 14 -20.45 23.47 12.63
CA LEU A 14 -20.57 22.47 13.69
C LEU A 14 -19.95 22.92 15.03
N GLY A 15 -19.08 23.94 15.01
CA GLY A 15 -18.61 24.64 16.21
C GLY A 15 -18.08 23.71 17.30
N ASP A 16 -18.86 23.57 18.38
CA ASP A 16 -18.45 23.00 19.67
C ASP A 16 -18.91 21.55 19.90
N VAL A 17 -19.36 20.85 18.85
CA VAL A 17 -19.66 19.41 18.97
C VAL A 17 -18.38 18.56 19.03
N SER A 18 -18.51 17.31 19.48
CA SER A 18 -17.36 16.42 19.63
C SER A 18 -16.65 16.19 18.28
N LYS A 19 -15.32 16.04 18.32
CA LYS A 19 -14.52 15.74 17.11
C LYS A 19 -15.06 14.52 16.35
N SER A 20 -15.57 13.52 17.07
CA SER A 20 -16.17 12.32 16.49
C SER A 20 -17.43 12.64 15.68
N ASP A 21 -18.29 13.53 16.19
CA ASP A 21 -19.52 13.93 15.50
C ASP A 21 -19.23 14.82 14.29
N ILE A 22 -18.19 15.65 14.36
CA ILE A 22 -17.72 16.44 13.22
C ILE A 22 -17.23 15.52 12.09
N VAL A 23 -16.40 14.54 12.42
CA VAL A 23 -15.87 13.53 11.46
C VAL A 23 -17.02 12.75 10.83
N ARG A 24 -18.02 12.35 11.64
CA ARG A 24 -19.23 11.70 11.15
C ARG A 24 -20.05 12.59 10.21
N ALA A 25 -20.35 13.81 10.63
CA ALA A 25 -21.14 14.77 9.86
C ALA A 25 -20.45 15.21 8.55
N CYS A 26 -19.12 15.20 8.52
CA CYS A 26 -18.33 15.45 7.32
C CYS A 26 -18.19 14.20 6.42
N GLY A 27 -18.77 13.06 6.82
CA GLY A 27 -18.85 11.84 6.03
C GLY A 27 -17.57 11.00 6.03
N TYR A 28 -16.69 11.16 7.03
CA TYR A 28 -15.46 10.39 7.21
C TYR A 28 -15.71 9.15 8.06
N VAL A 29 -16.66 8.32 7.62
CA VAL A 29 -17.05 7.09 8.30
C VAL A 29 -17.04 5.94 7.31
N SER A 30 -16.64 4.77 7.77
CA SER A 30 -16.79 3.52 7.05
C SER A 30 -17.57 2.52 7.89
N THR A 31 -18.47 1.79 7.24
CA THR A 31 -19.23 0.71 7.87
C THR A 31 -18.37 -0.55 7.88
N LYS A 32 -18.20 -1.15 9.06
CA LYS A 32 -17.55 -2.46 9.20
C LYS A 32 -18.53 -3.57 8.82
N LYS A 33 -18.00 -4.78 8.58
CA LYS A 33 -18.81 -5.97 8.26
C LYS A 33 -19.78 -6.37 9.37
N ASP A 34 -19.49 -6.01 10.62
CA ASP A 34 -20.32 -6.24 11.80
C ASP A 34 -21.40 -5.16 12.01
N GLY A 35 -21.52 -4.19 11.10
CA GLY A 35 -22.43 -3.05 11.21
C GLY A 35 -21.92 -1.91 12.08
N GLY A 36 -20.75 -2.04 12.70
CA GLY A 36 -20.14 -0.98 13.49
C GLY A 36 -19.57 0.16 12.63
N GLU A 37 -19.69 1.39 13.09
CA GLU A 37 -19.06 2.54 12.45
C GLU A 37 -17.57 2.62 12.80
N ARG A 38 -16.73 2.93 11.80
CA ARG A 38 -15.33 3.33 11.97
C ARG A 38 -15.17 4.77 11.50
N LEU A 39 -14.76 5.65 12.41
CA LEU A 39 -14.41 7.04 12.09
C LEU A 39 -13.01 7.10 11.50
N ASN A 40 -12.87 7.79 10.37
CA ASN A 40 -11.62 7.92 9.62
C ASN A 40 -10.95 9.28 9.91
N PHE A 41 -10.44 9.45 11.14
CA PHE A 41 -9.81 10.70 11.58
C PHE A 41 -8.62 11.14 10.72
N THR A 42 -7.78 10.20 10.28
CA THR A 42 -6.61 10.51 9.44
C THR A 42 -7.03 11.19 8.14
N ALA A 43 -7.97 10.60 7.40
CA ALA A 43 -8.48 11.16 6.16
C ALA A 43 -9.19 12.51 6.36
N PHE A 44 -9.87 12.69 7.48
CA PHE A 44 -10.49 13.97 7.85
C PHE A 44 -9.44 15.06 8.08
N TYR A 45 -8.38 14.78 8.83
CA TYR A 45 -7.34 15.76 9.12
C TYR A 45 -6.48 16.08 7.89
N GLU A 46 -6.18 15.09 7.05
CA GLU A 46 -5.50 15.32 5.77
C GLU A 46 -6.31 16.30 4.91
N ALA A 47 -7.61 16.03 4.71
CA ALA A 47 -8.46 16.91 3.92
C ALA A 47 -8.64 18.32 4.54
N LEU A 48 -8.62 18.44 5.88
CA LEU A 48 -8.63 19.74 6.54
C LEU A 48 -7.33 20.53 6.32
N LEU A 49 -6.19 19.85 6.31
CA LEU A 49 -4.89 20.47 6.07
C LEU A 49 -4.78 20.90 4.60
N ASP A 50 -5.17 20.03 3.68
CA ASP A 50 -5.22 20.33 2.25
C ASP A 50 -6.16 21.51 1.96
N ALA A 51 -7.36 21.53 2.56
CA ALA A 51 -8.30 22.65 2.41
C ALA A 51 -7.76 23.99 2.95
N LYS A 52 -6.84 23.95 3.91
CA LYS A 52 -6.13 25.13 4.44
C LYS A 52 -4.87 25.49 3.63
N GLY A 53 -4.60 24.80 2.52
CA GLY A 53 -3.43 25.00 1.69
C GLY A 53 -2.14 24.39 2.26
N VAL A 54 -2.24 23.58 3.32
CA VAL A 54 -1.11 22.82 3.86
C VAL A 54 -1.05 21.50 3.10
N ASN A 55 -0.33 21.50 1.98
CA ASN A 55 -0.06 20.27 1.23
C ASN A 55 0.87 19.39 2.05
N LEU A 56 0.31 18.37 2.71
CA LEU A 56 1.11 17.27 3.28
C LEU A 56 1.65 16.34 2.20
N SER A 57 1.13 16.44 0.97
CA SER A 57 1.58 15.70 -0.19
C SER A 57 2.48 16.57 -1.07
N GLY A 58 3.78 16.50 -0.83
CA GLY A 58 4.76 16.70 -1.92
C GLY A 58 4.62 15.57 -2.94
N GLY A 59 3.53 15.58 -3.72
CA GLY A 59 3.32 14.71 -4.87
C GLY A 59 2.29 13.59 -4.69
N GLY A 60 1.19 13.73 -5.43
CA GLY A 60 0.61 12.59 -6.14
C GLY A 60 -0.65 11.96 -5.55
N ALA A 61 -1.79 12.41 -6.08
CA ALA A 61 -2.83 11.57 -6.66
C ALA A 61 -3.05 10.18 -6.04
N GLY A 62 -4.18 10.05 -5.33
CA GLY A 62 -4.89 8.79 -5.21
C GLY A 62 -4.30 7.83 -4.17
N VAL A 63 -5.20 7.28 -3.37
CA VAL A 63 -5.02 6.02 -2.67
C VAL A 63 -4.92 4.90 -3.74
N GLY A 64 -3.81 4.89 -4.46
CA GLY A 64 -3.54 4.03 -5.61
C GLY A 64 -2.09 3.59 -5.56
N LYS A 65 -1.84 2.48 -4.85
CA LYS A 65 -0.62 1.66 -4.89
C LYS A 65 0.71 2.44 -5.09
N GLY A 66 0.98 3.43 -4.25
CA GLY A 66 2.35 3.87 -3.97
C GLY A 66 3.10 2.80 -3.17
N GLY A 67 3.28 1.61 -3.74
CA GLY A 67 4.00 0.52 -3.12
C GLY A 67 5.47 0.90 -2.88
N ARG A 68 6.11 0.26 -1.89
CA ARG A 68 7.57 0.36 -1.73
C ARG A 68 8.23 0.00 -3.07
N LYS A 69 9.17 0.83 -3.52
CA LYS A 69 10.02 0.50 -4.68
C LYS A 69 10.73 -0.83 -4.43
N LEU A 70 10.94 -1.62 -5.49
CA LEU A 70 11.68 -2.87 -5.40
C LEU A 70 13.14 -2.56 -5.04
N SER A 71 13.61 -3.15 -3.95
CA SER A 71 14.99 -3.00 -3.46
C SER A 71 15.99 -3.89 -4.20
N TYR A 72 15.51 -4.82 -5.04
CA TYR A 72 16.30 -5.89 -5.67
C TYR A 72 17.20 -6.66 -4.69
N THR A 73 16.79 -6.70 -3.42
CA THR A 73 17.52 -7.36 -2.33
C THR A 73 16.53 -8.14 -1.47
N ALA A 74 16.79 -9.43 -1.26
CA ALA A 74 16.07 -10.28 -0.32
C ALA A 74 16.98 -10.59 0.88
N LYS A 75 16.41 -10.63 2.08
CA LYS A 75 17.12 -11.04 3.30
C LYS A 75 16.64 -12.42 3.71
N VAL A 76 17.58 -13.23 4.19
CA VAL A 76 17.25 -14.51 4.85
C VAL A 76 16.40 -14.20 6.08
N GLN A 77 15.24 -14.83 6.15
CA GLN A 77 14.29 -14.67 7.24
C GLN A 77 14.80 -15.42 8.49
N GLY A 78 14.23 -15.12 9.66
CA GLY A 78 14.66 -15.76 10.93
C GLY A 78 14.49 -17.28 10.96
N ASN A 79 13.68 -17.85 10.07
CA ASN A 79 13.50 -19.29 9.87
C ASN A 79 14.49 -19.91 8.86
N GLY A 80 15.45 -19.12 8.34
CA GLY A 80 16.44 -19.59 7.37
C GLY A 80 15.98 -19.55 5.90
N ASN A 81 14.74 -19.17 5.60
CA ASN A 81 14.23 -19.14 4.23
C ASN A 81 14.58 -17.82 3.52
N LEU A 82 14.77 -17.92 2.20
CA LEU A 82 14.85 -16.78 1.29
C LEU A 82 13.60 -16.74 0.42
N LEU A 83 12.91 -15.61 0.37
CA LEU A 83 11.64 -15.46 -0.35
C LEU A 83 11.76 -14.45 -1.50
N VAL A 84 11.30 -14.84 -2.68
CA VAL A 84 11.15 -13.95 -3.83
C VAL A 84 9.77 -13.30 -3.79
N GLY A 85 9.71 -11.97 -3.73
CA GLY A 85 8.44 -11.24 -3.64
C GLY A 85 7.63 -11.31 -4.93
N LYS A 86 6.29 -11.27 -4.80
CA LYS A 86 5.31 -11.36 -5.91
C LYS A 86 5.60 -10.41 -7.09
N ALA A 87 6.15 -9.23 -6.81
CA ALA A 87 6.46 -8.26 -7.86
C ALA A 87 7.57 -8.76 -8.80
N TYR A 88 8.57 -9.48 -8.28
CA TYR A 88 9.63 -10.08 -9.10
C TYR A 88 9.10 -11.26 -9.90
N THR A 89 8.28 -12.13 -9.30
CA THR A 89 7.69 -13.27 -10.03
C THR A 89 6.73 -12.80 -11.13
N ALA A 90 6.02 -11.68 -10.92
CA ALA A 90 5.17 -11.06 -11.94
C ALA A 90 5.98 -10.47 -13.11
N MET A 91 7.16 -9.89 -12.86
CA MET A 91 8.06 -9.41 -13.93
C MET A 91 8.55 -10.55 -14.82
N LEU A 92 8.65 -11.75 -14.27
CA LEU A 92 9.01 -12.98 -14.98
C LEU A 92 7.78 -13.74 -15.52
N ASN A 93 6.57 -13.18 -15.40
CA ASN A 93 5.31 -13.81 -15.80
C ASN A 93 5.11 -15.23 -15.24
N LEU A 94 5.56 -15.47 -14.01
CA LEU A 94 5.43 -16.80 -13.39
C LEU A 94 4.02 -17.03 -12.90
N GLU A 95 3.51 -18.23 -13.18
CA GLU A 95 2.20 -18.69 -12.74
C GLU A 95 2.30 -19.59 -11.50
N PRO A 96 1.24 -19.66 -10.67
CA PRO A 96 1.17 -20.63 -9.58
C PRO A 96 1.38 -22.06 -10.10
N GLY A 97 2.31 -22.79 -9.49
CA GLY A 97 2.69 -24.13 -9.94
C GLY A 97 3.94 -24.17 -10.82
N ALA A 98 4.54 -23.02 -11.18
CA ALA A 98 5.85 -23.00 -11.80
C ALA A 98 6.91 -23.65 -10.89
N GLU A 99 7.71 -24.55 -11.45
CA GLU A 99 8.76 -25.29 -10.76
C GLU A 99 10.15 -24.87 -11.25
N PHE A 100 11.12 -24.92 -10.33
CA PHE A 100 12.50 -24.54 -10.61
C PHE A 100 13.47 -25.55 -10.00
N ASP A 101 14.48 -25.94 -10.77
CA ASP A 101 15.66 -26.63 -10.26
C ASP A 101 16.57 -25.65 -9.51
N ILE A 102 17.06 -26.08 -8.35
CA ILE A 102 17.97 -25.28 -7.53
C ILE A 102 19.41 -25.75 -7.78
N LYS A 103 20.23 -24.90 -8.39
CA LYS A 103 21.69 -25.10 -8.50
C LYS A 103 22.42 -24.23 -7.48
N LEU A 104 23.31 -24.85 -6.71
CA LEU A 104 24.16 -24.17 -5.74
C LEU A 104 25.53 -23.84 -6.36
N GLY A 105 25.86 -22.55 -6.41
CA GLY A 105 27.20 -22.06 -6.72
C GLY A 105 28.00 -21.70 -5.46
N LYS A 106 29.26 -21.29 -5.63
CA LYS A 106 30.19 -20.99 -4.50
C LYS A 106 29.63 -19.97 -3.49
N LYS A 107 28.80 -19.02 -3.94
CA LYS A 107 28.09 -18.01 -3.10
C LYS A 107 26.75 -17.56 -3.71
N ALA A 108 26.13 -18.40 -4.54
CA ALA A 108 24.92 -18.04 -5.26
C ALA A 108 23.96 -19.22 -5.31
N ILE A 109 22.67 -18.92 -5.36
CA ILE A 109 21.61 -19.89 -5.64
C ILE A 109 21.04 -19.48 -7.00
N ARG A 110 21.13 -20.36 -7.99
CA ARG A 110 20.49 -20.17 -9.31
C ARG A 110 19.22 -21.02 -9.34
N LEU A 111 18.11 -20.40 -9.72
CA LEU A 111 16.83 -21.06 -9.97
C LEU A 111 16.68 -21.20 -11.48
N ILE A 112 16.48 -22.43 -11.96
CA ILE A 112 16.35 -22.72 -13.40
C ILE A 112 14.95 -23.30 -13.62
N PRO A 113 14.12 -22.73 -14.50
CA PRO A 113 12.80 -23.30 -14.79
C PRO A 113 12.92 -24.76 -15.20
N VAL A 114 12.12 -25.64 -14.61
CA VAL A 114 12.09 -27.06 -15.00
C VAL A 114 11.68 -27.16 -16.48
N GLY A 115 12.53 -27.78 -17.30
CA GLY A 115 12.33 -27.90 -18.75
C GLY A 115 12.83 -26.71 -19.59
N GLY A 116 13.42 -25.69 -18.97
CA GLY A 116 14.15 -24.62 -19.67
C GLY A 116 15.62 -24.98 -19.91
N SER A 117 16.21 -24.46 -20.98
CA SER A 117 17.66 -24.46 -21.20
C SER A 117 18.30 -23.27 -20.46
N ASP A 118 19.47 -23.51 -19.85
CA ASP A 118 20.32 -22.52 -19.14
C ASP A 118 21.06 -21.64 -20.18
N GLU A 119 20.37 -21.15 -21.22
CA GLU A 119 20.97 -20.56 -22.43
C GLU A 119 21.18 -19.04 -22.37
N ASP A 120 20.78 -18.37 -21.29
CA ASP A 120 21.02 -16.94 -21.09
C ASP A 120 22.21 -16.72 -20.14
N GLU A 121 23.43 -17.03 -20.58
CA GLU A 121 24.66 -16.46 -20.03
C GLU A 121 25.23 -15.43 -21.02
N GLU A 122 24.79 -14.16 -20.88
CA GLU A 122 25.59 -12.98 -21.26
C GLU A 122 26.30 -12.41 -20.02
#